data_AF-A0A939R6K6-F1
#
_entry.id   AF-A0A939R6K6-F1
#
_cell.length_a   1.000
_cell.length_b   1.000
_cell.length_c   1.000
_cell.angle_alpha   90.00
_cell.angle_beta   90.00
_cell.angle_gamma   90.00
#
_symmetry.space_group_name_H-M   'P 1'
#
loop_
_entity.id
_entity.type
_entity.pdbx_description
1 polymer ?
#
loop_
_entity_poly.entity_id
_entity_poly.type
_entity_poly.pdbx_seq_one_letter_code
_entity_poly.pdbx_strand_id
1 'polypeptide(L)'
;MKKRILSFTALLMIFILLISVCPAGTVGSNAADTEAPKGMTKAAENESLILYVDEEETDIAVYVKKTGDIWYSNPVDADTDDFASAYQKRQLKSQIYLRYFNENVQEASMDNYSDCIAEGQFEIENLSDGIKITYMMGEGVVKLLLPTVISVERLEGFASQLDSSKSKKLLRNYTKYDLSTMKEADKKEKLESYPGLENHSIYVLKTSTKDYIKEELSGYLVDVGYTWDDYEFDLEDNGYQSTNSSPWFNVPLTYRLEGENLIAEVDPTEVEYNEEGYYLVDIEILPYFGAARKGESGYLFVPDGSGALIDFDNKKGQNVYTAKVYGQDVTMNVLSTSQSQIDQSVTIKLPVFGAKVGDKAWYAVIEDGDGYADITASVSGRVNSYNNVYAGFQYLEYGVSTLGSMVGSNSFQMYSEAKFNGIYKLRFGFLSGDKAGYSGMAEGYRDYLIANGQLKDRLTGTGIPFYAEYIGAIDRSATFLGIKYRS
;
A
#
# COMPACT_ATOMS: atom_id res chain seq x y z
N MET A 1 -30.49 47.09 -11.04
CA MET A 1 -29.82 46.21 -12.03
C MET A 1 -28.90 47.03 -12.92
N LYS A 2 -27.61 47.07 -12.60
CA LYS A 2 -26.48 47.30 -13.52
C LYS A 2 -25.18 47.14 -12.71
N LYS A 3 -24.22 46.50 -13.38
CA LYS A 3 -22.90 46.00 -12.93
C LYS A 3 -22.07 46.98 -12.10
N ARG A 4 -21.32 46.44 -11.14
CA ARG A 4 -20.00 46.98 -10.75
C ARG A 4 -19.00 45.85 -10.60
N ILE A 5 -17.92 46.02 -11.34
CA ILE A 5 -16.67 45.29 -11.39
C ILE A 5 -15.93 45.50 -10.06
N LEU A 6 -15.44 44.44 -9.42
CA LEU A 6 -14.35 44.54 -8.46
C LEU A 6 -13.27 43.51 -8.80
N SER A 7 -12.05 44.05 -8.91
CA SER A 7 -10.79 43.41 -9.23
C SER A 7 -10.25 42.68 -8.00
N PHE A 8 -9.84 41.41 -8.17
CA PHE A 8 -9.11 40.66 -7.16
C PHE A 8 -7.61 40.78 -7.45
N THR A 9 -6.93 41.65 -6.72
CA THR A 9 -5.47 41.73 -6.65
C THR A 9 -4.96 40.82 -5.55
N ALA A 10 -4.12 39.85 -5.92
CA ALA A 10 -3.39 38.97 -5.02
C ALA A 10 -2.43 39.79 -4.14
N LEU A 11 -2.55 39.62 -2.81
CA LEU A 11 -1.68 40.25 -1.83
C LEU A 11 -0.61 39.24 -1.40
N LEU A 12 0.62 39.50 -1.82
CA LEU A 12 1.85 38.84 -1.41
C LEU A 12 2.13 39.18 0.07
N MET A 13 2.00 38.21 0.99
CA MET A 13 2.36 38.40 2.40
C MET A 13 3.82 38.01 2.64
N ILE A 14 4.65 39.03 2.85
CA ILE A 14 6.04 38.95 3.31
C ILE A 14 6.01 38.74 4.83
N PHE A 15 6.52 37.61 5.33
CA PHE A 15 6.74 37.41 6.77
C PHE A 15 8.13 37.93 7.16
N ILE A 16 8.17 39.00 7.94
CA ILE A 16 9.38 39.62 8.48
C ILE A 16 9.74 38.93 9.80
N LEU A 17 10.98 38.44 9.86
CA LEU A 17 11.65 37.92 11.05
C LEU A 17 11.83 39.04 12.09
N LEU A 18 11.24 38.90 13.28
CA LEU A 18 11.51 39.75 14.44
C LEU A 18 12.01 38.89 15.60
N ILE A 19 13.33 38.92 15.78
CA ILE A 19 14.04 38.35 16.92
C ILE A 19 13.72 39.20 18.15
N SER A 20 13.10 38.60 19.17
CA SER A 20 13.04 39.17 20.51
C SER A 20 13.88 38.31 21.45
N VAL A 21 14.96 38.89 21.95
CA VAL A 21 15.87 38.32 22.94
C VAL A 21 15.31 38.62 24.33
N CYS A 22 15.09 37.60 25.15
CA CYS A 22 15.04 37.73 26.61
C CYS A 22 15.62 36.46 27.28
N PRO A 23 16.36 36.56 28.39
CA PRO A 23 17.39 35.59 28.74
C PRO A 23 16.99 34.52 29.78
N ALA A 24 17.65 33.37 29.63
CA ALA A 24 18.12 32.41 30.64
C ALA A 24 17.09 31.70 31.57
N GLY A 25 16.87 30.43 31.23
CA GLY A 25 16.66 29.34 32.18
C GLY A 25 17.35 28.09 31.63
N THR A 26 18.61 27.87 32.00
CA THR A 26 19.42 26.73 31.56
C THR A 26 18.93 25.45 32.24
N VAL A 27 18.26 24.58 31.48
CA VAL A 27 18.27 23.14 31.69
C VAL A 27 18.94 22.56 30.46
N GLY A 28 20.18 22.09 30.61
CA GLY A 28 20.92 21.48 29.52
C GLY A 28 20.27 20.16 29.14
N SER A 29 19.54 20.12 28.02
CA SER A 29 19.37 18.90 27.26
C SER A 29 20.62 18.73 26.40
N ASN A 30 21.50 17.81 26.79
CA ASN A 30 22.47 17.26 25.84
C ASN A 30 21.68 16.37 24.86
N ALA A 31 21.02 16.98 23.88
CA ALA A 31 20.71 16.29 22.65
C ALA A 31 22.05 16.13 21.93
N ALA A 32 22.63 14.94 22.01
CA ALA A 32 23.73 14.61 21.11
C ALA A 32 23.18 14.74 19.69
N ASP A 33 23.77 15.64 18.88
CA ASP A 33 23.53 15.71 17.45
C ASP A 33 23.88 14.34 16.86
N THR A 34 22.88 13.47 16.76
CA THR A 34 23.02 12.16 16.17
C THR A 34 23.00 12.38 14.67
N GLU A 35 24.11 12.04 14.01
CA GLU A 35 24.22 12.18 12.56
C GLU A 35 23.13 11.33 11.90
N ALA A 36 22.33 11.96 11.02
CA ALA A 36 21.25 11.28 10.34
C ALA A 36 21.79 10.09 9.52
N PRO A 37 21.01 9.02 9.32
CA PRO A 37 21.37 7.97 8.38
C PRO A 37 21.71 8.58 7.01
N LYS A 38 22.70 7.99 6.33
CA LYS A 38 23.19 8.50 5.05
C LYS A 38 22.04 8.58 4.04
N GLY A 39 21.85 9.75 3.43
CA GLY A 39 20.80 9.99 2.43
C GLY A 39 19.46 10.43 3.01
N MET A 40 19.29 10.38 4.34
CA MET A 40 18.00 10.66 4.97
C MET A 40 17.95 12.00 5.69
N THR A 41 16.78 12.66 5.65
CA THR A 41 16.45 13.87 6.40
C THR A 41 15.51 13.54 7.56
N LYS A 42 15.44 14.40 8.56
CA LYS A 42 14.54 14.20 9.71
C LYS A 42 13.12 14.63 9.35
N ALA A 43 12.20 13.68 9.30
CA ALA A 43 10.78 13.86 9.04
C ALA A 43 10.00 14.31 10.29
N ALA A 44 10.20 13.62 11.42
CA ALA A 44 9.51 13.91 12.68
C ALA A 44 10.34 13.50 13.90
N GLU A 45 10.02 14.06 15.07
CA GLU A 45 10.71 13.76 16.32
C GLU A 45 9.79 13.96 17.52
N ASN A 46 9.80 13.02 18.46
CA ASN A 46 9.13 13.14 19.76
C ASN A 46 10.13 12.84 20.90
N GLU A 47 9.66 12.64 22.14
CA GLU A 47 10.55 12.39 23.29
C GLU A 47 11.37 11.09 23.16
N SER A 48 10.85 10.09 22.44
CA SER A 48 11.41 8.73 22.40
C SER A 48 12.06 8.37 21.06
N LEU A 49 11.54 8.90 19.96
CA LEU A 49 11.89 8.49 18.60
C LEU A 49 12.25 9.68 17.70
N ILE A 50 13.07 9.41 16.68
CA ILE A 50 13.25 10.26 15.51
C ILE A 50 12.89 9.44 14.27
N LEU A 51 12.02 9.98 13.42
CA LEU A 51 11.69 9.43 12.10
C LEU A 51 12.53 10.16 11.06
N TYR A 52 13.28 9.40 10.28
CA TYR A 52 14.02 9.86 9.12
C TYR A 52 13.37 9.33 7.84
N VAL A 53 13.53 10.07 6.75
CA VAL A 53 13.05 9.70 5.41
C VAL A 53 14.13 10.00 4.38
N ASP A 54 14.32 9.10 3.42
CA ASP A 54 15.01 9.38 2.17
C ASP A 54 14.00 10.04 1.22
N GLU A 55 14.20 11.32 0.87
CA GLU A 55 13.23 12.06 0.05
C GLU A 55 13.24 11.64 -1.43
N GLU A 56 14.25 10.87 -1.87
CA GLU A 56 14.36 10.36 -3.23
C GLU A 56 13.87 8.91 -3.32
N GLU A 57 14.27 8.05 -2.37
CA GLU A 57 13.94 6.62 -2.35
C GLU A 57 12.75 6.30 -1.43
N THR A 58 12.21 7.29 -0.74
CA THR A 58 11.08 7.22 0.22
C THR A 58 11.32 6.35 1.46
N ASP A 59 12.44 5.64 1.56
CA ASP A 59 12.80 4.77 2.69
C ASP A 59 12.74 5.52 4.02
N ILE A 60 12.15 4.89 5.04
CA ILE A 60 12.13 5.46 6.39
C ILE A 60 13.07 4.73 7.34
N ALA A 61 13.59 5.48 8.31
CA ALA A 61 14.35 4.93 9.42
C ALA A 61 13.86 5.49 10.75
N VAL A 62 13.72 4.63 11.75
CA VAL A 62 13.36 5.01 13.11
C VAL A 62 14.55 4.87 14.01
N TYR A 63 14.97 5.99 14.61
CA TYR A 63 15.99 6.02 15.65
C TYR A 63 15.36 6.01 17.03
N VAL A 64 15.74 5.03 17.84
CA VAL A 64 15.28 4.86 19.22
C VAL A 64 16.24 5.59 20.16
N LYS A 65 15.86 6.79 20.63
CA LYS A 65 16.75 7.69 21.38
C LYS A 65 17.35 7.06 22.64
N LYS A 66 16.57 6.21 23.31
CA LYS A 66 16.97 5.55 24.55
C LYS A 66 18.12 4.56 24.37
N THR A 67 18.19 3.90 23.21
CA THR A 67 19.13 2.79 22.97
C THR A 67 20.19 3.13 21.94
N GLY A 68 19.90 4.11 21.07
CA GLY A 68 20.73 4.42 19.91
C GLY A 68 20.49 3.49 18.72
N ASP A 69 19.53 2.55 18.81
CA ASP A 69 19.22 1.62 17.73
C ASP A 69 18.50 2.31 16.57
N ILE A 70 18.79 1.88 15.35
CA ILE A 70 18.07 2.28 14.14
C ILE A 70 17.39 1.06 13.51
N TRP A 71 16.15 1.25 13.09
CA TRP A 71 15.34 0.31 12.31
C TRP A 71 14.96 0.95 10.98
N TYR A 72 15.07 0.18 9.90
CA TYR A 72 14.81 0.66 8.54
C TYR A 72 13.57 -0.04 7.98
N SER A 73 12.81 0.65 7.13
CA SER A 73 11.70 0.04 6.35
C SER A 73 12.20 -1.02 5.37
N ASN A 74 13.43 -0.85 4.88
CA ASN A 74 14.01 -1.65 3.82
C ASN A 74 15.49 -1.96 4.13
N PRO A 75 16.07 -3.04 3.58
CA PRO A 75 17.47 -3.35 3.80
C PRO A 75 18.39 -2.34 3.09
N VAL A 76 19.20 -1.63 3.88
CA VAL A 76 20.15 -0.59 3.41
C VAL A 76 21.20 -1.12 2.41
N ASP A 77 21.38 -2.42 2.35
CA ASP A 77 22.38 -3.12 1.54
C ASP A 77 21.77 -4.06 0.50
N ALA A 78 20.48 -3.87 0.15
CA ALA A 78 19.73 -4.67 -0.83
C ALA A 78 20.46 -4.81 -2.18
N ASP A 79 21.08 -3.74 -2.69
CA ASP A 79 21.79 -3.77 -3.98
C ASP A 79 23.04 -4.66 -3.95
N THR A 80 23.58 -4.95 -2.77
CA THR A 80 24.74 -5.83 -2.55
C THR A 80 24.37 -7.29 -2.29
N ASP A 81 23.10 -7.67 -2.43
CA ASP A 81 22.65 -9.05 -2.29
C ASP A 81 23.04 -9.88 -3.52
N ASP A 82 24.14 -10.63 -3.44
CA ASP A 82 24.60 -11.47 -4.56
C ASP A 82 23.70 -12.69 -4.85
N PHE A 83 22.79 -13.03 -3.94
CA PHE A 83 21.84 -14.13 -4.11
C PHE A 83 20.56 -13.67 -4.83
N ALA A 84 20.12 -12.44 -4.57
CA ALA A 84 18.92 -11.88 -5.18
C ALA A 84 19.11 -11.53 -6.66
N SER A 85 18.10 -11.85 -7.48
CA SER A 85 18.03 -11.35 -8.87
C SER A 85 17.82 -9.84 -8.90
N ALA A 86 18.06 -9.18 -10.04
CA ALA A 86 17.81 -7.74 -10.17
C ALA A 86 16.37 -7.34 -9.82
N TYR A 87 15.39 -8.19 -10.18
CA TYR A 87 14.00 -8.00 -9.79
C TYR A 87 13.80 -8.11 -8.27
N GLN A 88 14.40 -9.12 -7.63
CA GLN A 88 14.29 -9.31 -6.18
C GLN A 88 14.99 -8.19 -5.40
N LYS A 89 16.09 -7.63 -5.91
CA LYS A 89 16.73 -6.44 -5.31
C LYS A 89 15.83 -5.21 -5.31
N ARG A 90 15.01 -5.02 -6.35
CA ARG A 90 14.01 -3.95 -6.39
C ARG A 90 12.92 -4.18 -5.37
N GLN A 91 12.42 -5.42 -5.27
CA GLN A 91 11.41 -5.81 -4.29
C GLN A 91 11.88 -5.59 -2.83
N LEU A 92 13.16 -5.83 -2.53
CA LEU A 92 13.74 -5.53 -1.21
C LEU A 92 13.66 -4.04 -0.84
N LYS A 93 13.56 -3.14 -1.82
CA LYS A 93 13.43 -1.69 -1.66
C LYS A 93 11.98 -1.21 -1.63
N SER A 94 11.02 -2.13 -1.62
CA SER A 94 9.60 -1.79 -1.64
C SER A 94 9.02 -1.69 -0.23
N GLN A 95 8.23 -0.65 0.02
CA GLN A 95 7.48 -0.42 1.26
C GLN A 95 6.03 -0.87 1.15
N ILE A 96 5.50 -0.88 -0.07
CA ILE A 96 4.17 -1.41 -0.39
C ILE A 96 4.30 -2.37 -1.56
N TYR A 97 3.56 -3.47 -1.46
CA TYR A 97 3.34 -4.39 -2.55
C TYR A 97 1.83 -4.59 -2.75
N LEU A 98 1.40 -4.55 -4.02
CA LEU A 98 0.02 -4.72 -4.41
C LEU A 98 -0.15 -6.01 -5.18
N ARG A 99 -1.27 -6.69 -4.97
CA ARG A 99 -1.74 -7.78 -5.83
C ARG A 99 -3.11 -7.43 -6.37
N TYR A 100 -3.29 -7.63 -7.67
CA TYR A 100 -4.52 -7.32 -8.37
C TYR A 100 -4.82 -8.34 -9.46
N PHE A 101 -6.07 -8.36 -9.92
CA PHE A 101 -6.49 -9.10 -11.10
C PHE A 101 -6.92 -8.15 -12.20
N ASN A 102 -6.73 -8.55 -13.46
CA ASN A 102 -7.38 -7.90 -14.59
C ASN A 102 -8.75 -8.54 -14.93
N GLU A 103 -9.45 -7.96 -15.90
CA GLU A 103 -10.74 -8.45 -16.41
C GLU A 103 -10.72 -9.90 -16.92
N ASN A 104 -9.53 -10.41 -17.28
CA ASN A 104 -9.31 -11.77 -17.74
C ASN A 104 -8.95 -12.74 -16.59
N VAL A 105 -9.09 -12.31 -15.33
CA VAL A 105 -8.76 -13.07 -14.11
C VAL A 105 -7.28 -13.49 -14.08
N GLN A 106 -6.41 -12.69 -14.71
CA GLN A 106 -4.97 -12.86 -14.61
C GLN A 106 -4.47 -12.08 -13.40
N GLU A 107 -3.79 -12.77 -12.50
CA GLU A 107 -3.13 -12.17 -11.35
C GLU A 107 -1.86 -11.44 -11.79
N ALA A 108 -1.67 -10.24 -11.25
CA ALA A 108 -0.46 -9.45 -11.39
C ALA A 108 -0.15 -8.73 -10.08
N SER A 109 1.04 -8.14 -10.01
CA SER A 109 1.49 -7.37 -8.86
C SER A 109 2.26 -6.13 -9.25
N MET A 110 2.33 -5.19 -8.32
CA MET A 110 3.13 -3.97 -8.39
C MET A 110 3.85 -3.76 -7.07
N ASP A 111 5.00 -3.10 -7.13
CA ASP A 111 5.78 -2.71 -5.98
C ASP A 111 6.15 -1.23 -6.09
N ASN A 112 6.09 -0.49 -4.98
CA ASN A 112 6.28 0.96 -5.04
C ASN A 112 7.69 1.37 -5.52
N TYR A 113 8.70 0.50 -5.44
CA TYR A 113 10.03 0.81 -5.98
C TYR A 113 10.02 0.78 -7.51
N SER A 114 9.66 -0.36 -8.09
CA SER A 114 9.70 -0.56 -9.55
C SER A 114 8.66 0.26 -10.28
N ASP A 115 7.46 0.40 -9.70
CA ASP A 115 6.29 0.93 -10.39
C ASP A 115 5.98 2.39 -10.03
N CYS A 116 6.78 3.01 -9.16
CA CYS A 116 6.55 4.39 -8.68
C CYS A 116 7.87 5.17 -8.46
N ILE A 117 8.73 4.74 -7.53
CA ILE A 117 9.97 5.46 -7.17
C ILE A 117 10.94 5.55 -8.36
N ALA A 118 11.14 4.44 -9.09
CA ALA A 118 12.02 4.40 -10.26
C ALA A 118 11.62 5.41 -11.36
N GLU A 119 10.36 5.85 -11.36
CA GLU A 119 9.79 6.82 -12.30
C GLU A 119 9.54 8.20 -11.65
N GLY A 120 9.87 8.38 -10.36
CA GLY A 120 9.68 9.63 -9.62
C GLY A 120 8.22 9.97 -9.31
N GLN A 121 7.37 8.96 -9.14
CA GLN A 121 5.91 9.10 -9.12
C GLN A 121 5.30 9.03 -7.71
N PHE A 122 5.76 9.89 -6.80
CA PHE A 122 5.23 9.95 -5.44
C PHE A 122 5.10 11.40 -4.94
N GLU A 123 4.26 11.60 -3.93
CA GLU A 123 4.13 12.88 -3.23
C GLU A 123 4.37 12.67 -1.73
N ILE A 124 5.20 13.53 -1.12
CA ILE A 124 5.46 13.52 0.32
C ILE A 124 4.79 14.73 0.97
N GLU A 125 3.86 14.47 1.88
CA GLU A 125 3.24 15.46 2.75
C GLU A 125 3.86 15.36 4.16
N ASN A 126 4.39 16.48 4.66
CA ASN A 126 4.93 16.57 6.02
C ASN A 126 3.82 16.80 7.04
N LEU A 127 3.81 15.99 8.10
CA LEU A 127 2.87 16.09 9.21
C LEU A 127 3.62 16.54 10.47
N SER A 128 2.91 17.03 11.49
CA SER A 128 3.55 17.45 12.75
C SER A 128 4.22 16.30 13.52
N ASP A 129 3.70 15.10 13.35
CA ASP A 129 4.05 13.86 14.05
C ASP A 129 4.59 12.79 13.12
N GLY A 130 4.82 13.10 11.84
CA GLY A 130 5.20 12.11 10.84
C GLY A 130 5.17 12.62 9.41
N ILE A 131 4.94 11.71 8.46
CA ILE A 131 4.83 12.00 7.02
C ILE A 131 3.75 11.11 6.39
N LYS A 132 3.17 11.58 5.30
CA LYS A 132 2.31 10.79 4.42
C LYS A 132 2.96 10.75 3.04
N ILE A 133 3.11 9.56 2.48
CA ILE A 133 3.66 9.35 1.14
C ILE A 133 2.58 8.74 0.28
N THR A 134 2.19 9.42 -0.80
CA THR A 134 1.25 8.88 -1.78
C THR A 134 2.03 8.25 -2.91
N TYR A 135 2.00 6.91 -3.00
CA TYR A 135 2.64 6.16 -4.07
C TYR A 135 1.69 6.04 -5.25
N MET A 136 2.07 6.56 -6.39
CA MET A 136 1.31 6.42 -7.62
C MET A 136 1.99 5.37 -8.49
N MET A 137 1.45 4.15 -8.49
CA MET A 137 2.03 2.97 -9.15
C MET A 137 1.38 2.69 -10.49
N GLY A 138 2.18 2.38 -11.51
CA GLY A 138 1.71 1.89 -12.81
C GLY A 138 1.62 2.93 -13.95
N GLU A 139 0.98 2.55 -15.05
CA GLU A 139 0.94 3.37 -16.27
C GLU A 139 -0.28 4.30 -16.28
N GLY A 140 -0.06 5.59 -16.55
CA GLY A 140 -1.12 6.63 -16.51
C GLY A 140 -1.18 7.41 -15.20
N VAL A 141 -0.20 7.17 -14.33
CA VAL A 141 0.00 7.82 -13.03
C VAL A 141 0.19 9.34 -13.11
N VAL A 142 0.77 9.85 -14.20
CA VAL A 142 0.75 11.29 -14.42
C VAL A 142 -0.56 11.64 -15.08
N LYS A 143 -1.53 12.07 -14.27
CA LYS A 143 -2.66 12.88 -14.72
C LYS A 143 -2.05 14.14 -15.37
N LEU A 144 -1.75 14.04 -16.66
CA LEU A 144 -1.27 15.15 -17.46
C LEU A 144 -2.47 16.00 -17.85
N LEU A 145 -2.35 17.32 -17.72
CA LEU A 145 -3.24 18.29 -18.35
C LEU A 145 -3.03 18.27 -19.86
N LEU A 146 -3.43 17.17 -20.49
CA LEU A 146 -3.30 16.86 -21.90
C LEU A 146 -4.52 16.02 -22.32
N PRO A 147 -5.55 16.64 -22.92
CA PRO A 147 -6.78 15.95 -23.25
C PRO A 147 -6.55 14.88 -24.33
N THR A 148 -7.09 13.68 -24.11
CA THR A 148 -7.11 12.61 -25.12
C THR A 148 -7.98 13.00 -26.32
N VAL A 149 -9.04 13.77 -26.09
CA VAL A 149 -9.90 14.38 -27.10
C VAL A 149 -10.28 15.79 -26.68
N ILE A 150 -10.36 16.71 -27.65
CA ILE A 150 -10.70 18.11 -27.46
C ILE A 150 -11.31 18.66 -28.75
N SER A 151 -12.25 19.60 -28.65
CA SER A 151 -12.84 20.21 -29.84
C SER A 151 -11.79 20.99 -30.66
N VAL A 152 -11.97 21.05 -31.98
CA VAL A 152 -11.05 21.78 -32.88
C VAL A 152 -10.91 23.24 -32.47
N GLU A 153 -12.03 23.87 -32.10
CA GLU A 153 -12.06 25.26 -31.66
C GLU A 153 -11.19 25.48 -30.41
N ARG A 154 -11.32 24.61 -29.40
CA ARG A 154 -10.59 24.76 -28.14
C ARG A 154 -9.09 24.48 -28.31
N LEU A 155 -8.70 23.36 -28.95
CA LEU A 155 -7.29 23.05 -29.12
C LEU A 155 -6.57 24.09 -29.98
N GLU A 156 -7.18 24.56 -31.07
CA GLU A 156 -6.60 25.64 -31.89
C GLU A 156 -6.56 26.97 -31.13
N GLY A 157 -7.55 27.24 -30.26
CA GLY A 157 -7.56 28.36 -29.33
C GLY A 157 -6.34 28.39 -28.41
N PHE A 158 -6.06 27.27 -27.71
CA PHE A 158 -4.87 27.14 -26.87
C PHE A 158 -3.58 27.16 -27.71
N ALA A 159 -3.55 26.44 -28.84
CA ALA A 159 -2.38 26.38 -29.72
C ALA A 159 -2.03 27.75 -30.35
N SER A 160 -2.98 28.67 -30.50
CA SER A 160 -2.75 30.02 -31.03
C SER A 160 -2.00 30.94 -30.07
N GLN A 161 -2.03 30.64 -28.76
CA GLN A 161 -1.34 31.38 -27.71
C GLN A 161 0.12 30.92 -27.53
N LEU A 162 0.47 29.76 -28.10
CA LEU A 162 1.82 29.23 -28.10
C LEU A 162 2.70 29.85 -29.19
N ASP A 163 4.01 29.80 -28.99
CA ASP A 163 4.94 30.11 -30.07
C ASP A 163 4.80 29.12 -31.24
N SER A 164 5.23 29.54 -32.43
CA SER A 164 5.03 28.78 -33.67
C SER A 164 5.65 27.37 -33.66
N SER A 165 6.68 27.11 -32.84
CA SER A 165 7.32 25.80 -32.72
C SER A 165 6.49 24.88 -31.83
N LYS A 166 6.14 25.36 -30.62
CA LYS A 166 5.28 24.63 -29.67
C LYS A 166 3.91 24.32 -30.27
N SER A 167 3.27 25.30 -30.89
CA SER A 167 1.96 25.15 -31.56
C SER A 167 1.97 24.06 -32.63
N LYS A 168 2.96 24.07 -33.53
CA LYS A 168 3.11 23.02 -34.56
C LYS A 168 3.36 21.64 -33.96
N LYS A 169 4.15 21.56 -32.88
CA LYS A 169 4.47 20.30 -32.22
C LYS A 169 3.26 19.73 -31.49
N LEU A 170 2.45 20.57 -30.83
CA LEU A 170 1.17 20.19 -30.24
C LEU A 170 0.23 19.61 -31.29
N LEU A 171 -0.14 20.40 -32.31
CA LEU A 171 -1.10 19.99 -33.33
C LEU A 171 -0.65 18.74 -34.12
N ARG A 172 0.66 18.56 -34.33
CA ARG A 172 1.20 17.37 -35.04
C ARG A 172 0.95 16.07 -34.29
N ASN A 173 0.84 16.10 -32.96
CA ASN A 173 0.58 14.89 -32.15
C ASN A 173 -0.91 14.58 -31.98
N TYR A 174 -1.79 15.42 -32.53
CA TYR A 174 -3.22 15.16 -32.62
C TYR A 174 -3.64 14.76 -34.04
N THR A 175 -4.77 14.06 -34.15
CA THR A 175 -5.44 13.71 -35.40
C THR A 175 -6.80 14.39 -35.44
N LYS A 176 -7.04 15.20 -36.48
CA LYS A 176 -8.32 15.89 -36.68
C LYS A 176 -9.35 14.93 -37.27
N TYR A 177 -10.54 14.88 -36.67
CA TYR A 177 -11.71 14.17 -37.19
C TYR A 177 -12.85 15.16 -37.44
N ASP A 178 -13.48 15.02 -38.60
CA ASP A 178 -14.60 15.85 -39.06
C ASP A 178 -15.52 14.97 -39.92
N LEU A 179 -16.77 14.80 -39.46
CA LEU A 179 -17.78 13.96 -40.12
C LEU A 179 -17.99 14.31 -41.60
N SER A 180 -17.80 15.57 -42.00
CA SER A 180 -17.97 16.00 -43.39
C SER A 180 -16.89 15.40 -44.33
N THR A 181 -15.75 15.00 -43.76
CA THR A 181 -14.58 14.50 -44.52
C THR A 181 -14.39 12.98 -44.40
N MET A 182 -15.17 12.31 -43.54
CA MET A 182 -15.03 10.89 -43.22
C MET A 182 -15.88 9.99 -44.12
N LYS A 183 -15.41 8.74 -44.31
CA LYS A 183 -16.19 7.68 -44.98
C LYS A 183 -17.23 7.11 -44.02
N GLU A 184 -18.39 6.70 -44.54
CA GLU A 184 -19.50 6.17 -43.73
C GLU A 184 -19.12 5.00 -42.80
N ALA A 185 -18.19 4.13 -43.22
CA ALA A 185 -17.73 3.02 -42.40
C ALA A 185 -16.96 3.48 -41.14
N ASP A 186 -16.17 4.55 -41.26
CA ASP A 186 -15.32 5.07 -40.18
C ASP A 186 -16.11 5.97 -39.22
N LYS A 187 -17.22 6.57 -39.70
CA LYS A 187 -18.10 7.43 -38.89
C LYS A 187 -18.71 6.68 -37.72
N LYS A 188 -19.21 5.46 -37.97
CA LYS A 188 -19.89 4.68 -36.94
C LYS A 188 -18.95 4.33 -35.77
N GLU A 189 -17.75 3.83 -36.08
CA GLU A 189 -16.75 3.51 -35.05
C GLU A 189 -16.37 4.74 -34.22
N LYS A 190 -16.13 5.90 -34.87
CA LYS A 190 -15.73 7.11 -34.15
C LYS A 190 -16.85 7.76 -33.37
N LEU A 191 -18.10 7.66 -33.82
CA LEU A 191 -19.26 8.13 -33.07
C LEU A 191 -19.56 7.26 -31.83
N GLU A 192 -19.22 5.98 -31.87
CA GLU A 192 -19.29 5.10 -30.69
C GLU A 192 -18.24 5.51 -29.63
N SER A 193 -17.03 5.90 -30.03
CA SER A 193 -15.96 6.32 -29.10
C SER A 193 -15.99 7.79 -28.70
N TYR A 194 -16.54 8.67 -29.56
CA TYR A 194 -16.58 10.12 -29.38
C TYR A 194 -17.95 10.69 -29.81
N PRO A 195 -19.01 10.51 -29.01
CA PRO A 195 -20.35 11.00 -29.33
C PRO A 195 -20.41 12.52 -29.63
N GLY A 196 -19.55 13.33 -29.00
CA GLY A 196 -19.50 14.78 -29.27
C GLY A 196 -19.10 15.15 -30.70
N LEU A 197 -18.54 14.20 -31.46
CA LEU A 197 -18.24 14.38 -32.89
C LEU A 197 -19.49 14.67 -33.75
N GLU A 198 -20.71 14.36 -33.26
CA GLU A 198 -21.96 14.79 -33.91
C GLU A 198 -22.14 16.30 -33.89
N ASN A 199 -21.61 16.98 -32.88
CA ASN A 199 -21.83 18.39 -32.60
C ASN A 199 -20.73 19.29 -33.17
N HIS A 200 -19.48 18.82 -33.15
CA HIS A 200 -18.32 19.58 -33.65
C HIS A 200 -17.18 18.66 -34.10
N SER A 201 -16.26 19.21 -34.89
CA SER A 201 -15.01 18.51 -35.21
C SER A 201 -14.09 18.42 -33.99
N ILE A 202 -13.31 17.36 -33.91
CA ILE A 202 -12.47 17.04 -32.74
C ILE A 202 -11.01 16.80 -33.14
N TYR A 203 -10.10 16.97 -32.20
CA TYR A 203 -8.75 16.46 -32.24
C TYR A 203 -8.61 15.33 -31.23
N VAL A 204 -8.05 14.20 -31.66
CA VAL A 204 -7.73 13.05 -30.78
C VAL A 204 -6.22 12.86 -30.72
N LEU A 205 -5.67 12.72 -29.51
CA LEU A 205 -4.26 12.48 -29.27
C LEU A 205 -3.82 11.16 -29.92
N LYS A 206 -2.69 11.16 -30.64
CA LYS A 206 -2.19 9.95 -31.29
C LYS A 206 -1.69 8.95 -30.26
N THR A 207 -2.14 7.70 -30.36
CA THR A 207 -1.67 6.58 -29.52
C THR A 207 -0.17 6.28 -29.68
N SER A 208 0.45 6.71 -30.78
CA SER A 208 1.90 6.58 -31.01
C SER A 208 2.75 7.67 -30.34
N THR A 209 2.13 8.63 -29.65
CA THR A 209 2.84 9.69 -28.92
C THR A 209 3.56 9.10 -27.70
N LYS A 210 4.87 9.32 -27.60
CA LYS A 210 5.71 8.83 -26.50
C LYS A 210 5.47 9.62 -25.20
N ASP A 211 5.68 9.02 -24.04
CA ASP A 211 5.31 9.63 -22.76
C ASP A 211 6.09 10.92 -22.45
N TYR A 212 7.40 10.95 -22.70
CA TYR A 212 8.18 12.19 -22.62
C TYR A 212 7.68 13.32 -23.55
N ILE A 213 6.99 12.96 -24.65
CA ILE A 213 6.34 13.95 -25.52
C ILE A 213 5.02 14.40 -24.89
N LYS A 214 4.25 13.49 -24.30
CA LYS A 214 2.98 13.83 -23.62
C LYS A 214 3.23 14.82 -22.48
N GLU A 215 4.24 14.59 -21.65
CA GLU A 215 4.65 15.52 -20.58
C GLU A 215 4.97 16.91 -21.12
N GLU A 216 5.77 16.97 -22.19
CA GLU A 216 6.13 18.22 -22.84
C GLU A 216 4.91 18.96 -23.42
N LEU A 217 3.98 18.23 -24.05
CA LEU A 217 2.75 18.80 -24.60
C LEU A 217 1.80 19.28 -23.49
N SER A 218 1.72 18.56 -22.38
CA SER A 218 0.97 18.99 -21.21
C SER A 218 1.54 20.30 -20.66
N GLY A 219 2.87 20.40 -20.55
CA GLY A 219 3.54 21.64 -20.17
C GLY A 219 3.17 22.81 -21.09
N TYR A 220 3.02 22.59 -22.40
CA TYR A 220 2.58 23.65 -23.32
C TYR A 220 1.15 24.11 -23.03
N LEU A 221 0.22 23.19 -22.74
CA LEU A 221 -1.15 23.55 -22.43
C LEU A 221 -1.26 24.28 -21.10
N VAL A 222 -0.51 23.85 -20.09
CA VAL A 222 -0.39 24.54 -18.79
C VAL A 222 0.18 25.96 -18.97
N ASP A 223 1.22 26.13 -19.80
CA ASP A 223 1.83 27.44 -20.11
C ASP A 223 0.80 28.46 -20.62
N VAL A 224 -0.27 28.01 -21.29
CA VAL A 224 -1.34 28.86 -21.86
C VAL A 224 -2.64 28.81 -21.06
N GLY A 225 -2.60 28.27 -19.84
CA GLY A 225 -3.70 28.32 -18.88
C GLY A 225 -4.77 27.23 -19.07
N TYR A 226 -4.43 26.09 -19.68
CA TYR A 226 -5.30 24.91 -19.66
C TYR A 226 -5.38 24.32 -18.25
N THR A 227 -6.59 24.06 -17.76
CA THR A 227 -6.86 23.63 -16.37
C THR A 227 -7.50 22.25 -16.28
N TRP A 228 -7.66 21.73 -15.05
CA TRP A 228 -8.39 20.49 -14.81
C TRP A 228 -9.88 20.61 -15.19
N ASP A 229 -10.50 21.75 -14.90
CA ASP A 229 -11.87 22.03 -15.33
C ASP A 229 -11.98 22.00 -16.86
N ASP A 230 -10.97 22.51 -17.58
CA ASP A 230 -10.91 22.42 -19.05
C ASP A 230 -10.76 20.98 -19.54
N TYR A 231 -9.90 20.20 -18.88
CA TYR A 231 -9.69 18.78 -19.18
C TYR A 231 -10.99 17.98 -19.02
N GLU A 232 -11.66 18.11 -17.88
CA GLU A 232 -12.93 17.42 -17.60
C GLU A 232 -14.01 17.86 -18.58
N PHE A 233 -14.13 19.17 -18.84
CA PHE A 233 -15.06 19.69 -19.85
C PHE A 233 -14.81 19.06 -21.22
N ASP A 234 -13.54 18.99 -21.66
CA ASP A 234 -13.20 18.45 -22.98
C ASP A 234 -13.49 16.95 -23.08
N LEU A 235 -13.35 16.16 -22.00
CA LEU A 235 -13.74 14.77 -22.01
C LEU A 235 -15.27 14.61 -22.07
N GLU A 236 -16.00 15.34 -21.22
CA GLU A 236 -17.46 15.27 -21.12
C GLU A 236 -18.15 15.74 -22.40
N ASP A 237 -17.73 16.89 -22.95
CA ASP A 237 -18.28 17.48 -24.18
C ASP A 237 -18.13 16.53 -25.38
N ASN A 238 -17.04 15.76 -25.39
CA ASN A 238 -16.77 14.77 -26.42
C ASN A 238 -17.40 13.40 -26.15
N GLY A 239 -18.07 13.22 -25.00
CA GLY A 239 -18.61 11.95 -24.55
C GLY A 239 -17.54 10.85 -24.41
N TYR A 240 -16.28 11.25 -24.20
CA TYR A 240 -15.17 10.33 -24.12
C TYR A 240 -15.08 9.72 -22.73
N GLN A 241 -15.19 8.41 -22.69
CA GLN A 241 -14.86 7.64 -21.51
C GLN A 241 -13.42 7.15 -21.66
N SER A 242 -12.60 7.45 -20.65
CA SER A 242 -11.18 7.16 -20.67
C SER A 242 -10.92 5.66 -20.68
N THR A 243 -10.71 5.10 -21.86
CA THR A 243 -10.21 3.72 -22.02
C THR A 243 -8.74 3.57 -21.61
N ASN A 244 -8.24 4.30 -20.59
CA ASN A 244 -6.90 4.02 -20.08
C ASN A 244 -6.95 2.61 -19.49
N SER A 245 -6.60 1.64 -20.32
CA SER A 245 -6.67 0.21 -20.01
C SER A 245 -5.44 -0.24 -19.28
N SER A 246 -4.50 0.64 -18.93
CA SER A 246 -3.32 0.26 -18.18
C SER A 246 -3.61 0.30 -16.67
N PRO A 247 -3.05 -0.64 -15.89
CA PRO A 247 -3.24 -0.65 -14.45
C PRO A 247 -2.51 0.54 -13.82
N TRP A 248 -3.21 1.27 -12.96
CA TRP A 248 -2.63 2.29 -12.08
C TRP A 248 -3.28 2.21 -10.69
N PHE A 249 -2.52 2.51 -9.64
CA PHE A 249 -2.95 2.49 -8.24
C PHE A 249 -2.27 3.63 -7.46
N ASN A 250 -3.07 4.47 -6.80
CA ASN A 250 -2.61 5.50 -5.87
C ASN A 250 -2.86 5.02 -4.45
N VAL A 251 -1.79 4.79 -3.69
CA VAL A 251 -1.86 4.24 -2.33
C VAL A 251 -1.14 5.17 -1.36
N PRO A 252 -1.89 5.90 -0.51
CA PRO A 252 -1.29 6.69 0.56
C PRO A 252 -0.84 5.83 1.74
N LEU A 253 0.44 5.96 2.11
CA LEU A 253 1.03 5.36 3.30
C LEU A 253 1.44 6.45 4.29
N THR A 254 0.85 6.42 5.48
CA THR A 254 1.14 7.40 6.52
C THR A 254 2.00 6.79 7.62
N TYR A 255 3.07 7.48 7.99
CA TYR A 255 3.92 7.17 9.13
C TYR A 255 3.74 8.21 10.23
N ARG A 256 3.56 7.78 11.48
CA ARG A 256 3.45 8.68 12.65
C ARG A 256 4.25 8.18 13.83
N LEU A 257 4.74 9.11 14.65
CA LEU A 257 5.39 8.81 15.93
C LEU A 257 4.39 8.98 17.07
N GLU A 258 4.11 7.89 17.79
CA GLU A 258 3.20 7.90 18.94
C GLU A 258 3.88 7.30 20.18
N GLY A 259 4.35 8.18 21.07
CA GLY A 259 5.14 7.79 22.24
C GLY A 259 6.41 7.03 21.82
N GLU A 260 6.57 5.82 22.33
CA GLU A 260 7.69 4.92 22.00
C GLU A 260 7.47 4.08 20.72
N ASN A 261 6.43 4.37 19.92
CA ASN A 261 6.04 3.55 18.77
C ASN A 261 6.08 4.31 17.44
N LEU A 262 6.36 3.57 16.36
CA LEU A 262 6.05 3.99 14.99
C LEU A 262 4.68 3.42 14.61
N ILE A 263 3.85 4.24 13.97
CA ILE A 263 2.58 3.86 13.36
C ILE A 263 2.75 3.89 11.84
N ALA A 264 2.28 2.84 11.15
CA ALA A 264 2.13 2.80 9.70
C ALA A 264 0.66 2.53 9.34
N GLU A 265 0.08 3.35 8.47
CA GLU A 265 -1.35 3.36 8.16
C GLU A 265 -1.61 3.49 6.64
N VAL A 266 -2.51 2.65 6.12
CA VAL A 266 -3.15 2.87 4.82
C VAL A 266 -4.66 3.04 5.06
N ASP A 267 -5.21 4.17 4.64
CA ASP A 267 -6.66 4.36 4.62
C ASP A 267 -7.20 3.80 3.28
N PRO A 268 -7.95 2.68 3.31
CA PRO A 268 -8.48 2.06 2.09
C PRO A 268 -9.47 2.97 1.34
N THR A 269 -10.04 3.98 2.01
CA THR A 269 -10.97 4.94 1.40
C THR A 269 -10.26 6.05 0.62
N GLU A 270 -8.94 6.22 0.83
CA GLU A 270 -8.10 7.12 0.06
C GLU A 270 -7.33 6.40 -1.08
N VAL A 271 -7.50 5.08 -1.20
CA VAL A 271 -6.91 4.31 -2.30
C VAL A 271 -7.74 4.54 -3.57
N GLU A 272 -7.09 5.05 -4.61
CA GLU A 272 -7.70 5.22 -5.93
C GLU A 272 -6.98 4.30 -6.93
N TYR A 273 -7.70 3.66 -7.84
CA TYR A 273 -7.07 2.84 -8.87
C TYR A 273 -7.95 2.73 -10.11
N ASN A 274 -7.40 2.13 -11.16
CA ASN A 274 -8.15 1.85 -12.37
C ASN A 274 -9.23 0.77 -12.15
N GLU A 275 -10.44 1.16 -11.77
CA GLU A 275 -11.56 0.20 -11.63
C GLU A 275 -12.09 -0.31 -12.99
N GLU A 276 -11.63 0.24 -14.12
CA GLU A 276 -11.98 -0.22 -15.47
C GLU A 276 -11.17 -1.46 -15.84
N GLY A 277 -11.60 -2.61 -15.31
CA GLY A 277 -11.03 -3.91 -15.66
C GLY A 277 -9.84 -4.33 -14.79
N TYR A 278 -9.58 -3.63 -13.68
CA TYR A 278 -8.66 -4.09 -12.65
C TYR A 278 -9.32 -4.15 -11.28
N TYR A 279 -8.83 -5.06 -10.44
CA TYR A 279 -9.38 -5.35 -9.12
C TYR A 279 -8.23 -5.50 -8.12
N LEU A 280 -8.02 -4.49 -7.27
CA LEU A 280 -7.04 -4.57 -6.17
C LEU A 280 -7.54 -5.58 -5.13
N VAL A 281 -6.74 -6.59 -4.78
CA VAL A 281 -7.15 -7.62 -3.82
C VAL A 281 -6.30 -7.65 -2.56
N ASP A 282 -5.07 -7.13 -2.60
CA ASP A 282 -4.12 -7.23 -1.51
C ASP A 282 -3.20 -6.02 -1.44
N ILE A 283 -2.92 -5.56 -0.21
CA ILE A 283 -1.91 -4.54 0.10
C ILE A 283 -0.99 -5.11 1.18
N GLU A 284 0.26 -5.39 0.86
CA GLU A 284 1.29 -5.70 1.85
C GLU A 284 1.97 -4.41 2.31
N ILE A 285 2.08 -4.23 3.63
CA ILE A 285 2.67 -3.03 4.23
C ILE A 285 4.00 -3.38 4.89
N LEU A 286 5.04 -2.65 4.51
CA LEU A 286 6.39 -2.74 5.07
C LEU A 286 6.96 -4.18 5.10
N PRO A 287 6.98 -4.90 3.96
CA PRO A 287 7.36 -6.31 3.93
C PRO A 287 8.78 -6.61 4.45
N TYR A 288 9.66 -5.60 4.48
CA TYR A 288 11.06 -5.72 4.88
C TYR A 288 11.45 -4.87 6.10
N PHE A 289 10.49 -4.36 6.86
CA PHE A 289 10.81 -3.55 8.04
C PHE A 289 11.66 -4.36 9.03
N GLY A 290 12.84 -3.84 9.35
CA GLY A 290 13.78 -4.49 10.25
C GLY A 290 14.20 -5.89 9.81
N ALA A 291 14.18 -6.20 8.51
CA ALA A 291 14.61 -7.47 7.95
C ALA A 291 16.09 -7.77 8.27
N ALA A 292 16.39 -9.03 8.53
CA ALA A 292 17.73 -9.46 8.95
C ALA A 292 18.46 -10.23 7.84
N ARG A 293 19.68 -9.83 7.52
CA ARG A 293 20.50 -10.48 6.50
C ARG A 293 20.96 -11.87 6.96
N LYS A 294 21.15 -12.77 6.00
CA LYS A 294 21.69 -14.11 6.22
C LYS A 294 23.02 -14.06 6.96
N GLY A 295 23.11 -14.81 8.05
CA GLY A 295 24.29 -14.84 8.93
C GLY A 295 24.09 -14.05 10.23
N GLU A 296 23.10 -13.17 10.29
CA GLU A 296 22.68 -12.57 11.56
C GLU A 296 21.98 -13.60 12.45
N SER A 297 22.10 -13.43 13.76
CA SER A 297 21.44 -14.29 14.75
C SER A 297 20.08 -13.73 15.14
N GLY A 298 19.05 -14.57 15.17
CA GLY A 298 17.72 -14.13 15.53
C GLY A 298 16.62 -15.10 15.14
N TYR A 299 15.39 -14.62 15.29
CA TYR A 299 14.18 -15.37 14.92
C TYR A 299 13.05 -14.42 14.56
N LEU A 300 12.11 -14.93 13.76
CA LEU A 300 10.81 -14.34 13.52
C LEU A 300 9.83 -14.89 14.56
N PHE A 301 8.98 -14.03 15.10
CA PHE A 301 7.90 -14.37 16.01
C PHE A 301 6.58 -14.33 15.25
N VAL A 302 5.87 -15.46 15.24
CA VAL A 302 4.53 -15.59 14.64
C VAL A 302 3.55 -16.17 15.67
N PRO A 303 2.33 -15.63 15.78
CA PRO A 303 1.35 -16.01 16.81
C PRO A 303 0.53 -17.25 16.41
N ASP A 304 1.20 -18.28 15.87
CA ASP A 304 0.58 -19.55 15.47
C ASP A 304 0.22 -20.40 16.70
N GLY A 305 -1.06 -20.71 16.88
CA GLY A 305 -1.54 -21.46 18.04
C GLY A 305 -1.30 -20.74 19.37
N SER A 306 -0.33 -21.21 20.17
CA SER A 306 0.13 -20.55 21.40
C SER A 306 1.31 -19.60 21.18
N GLY A 307 1.75 -19.43 19.93
CA GLY A 307 2.96 -18.71 19.53
C GLY A 307 4.07 -19.66 19.09
N ALA A 308 4.78 -19.26 18.03
CA ALA A 308 5.91 -19.97 17.45
C ALA A 308 7.06 -19.02 17.12
N LEU A 309 8.28 -19.56 17.17
CA LEU A 309 9.50 -18.87 16.74
C LEU A 309 10.07 -19.60 15.53
N ILE A 310 10.45 -18.83 14.52
CA ILE A 310 11.13 -19.32 13.31
C ILE A 310 12.55 -18.77 13.36
N ASP A 311 13.50 -19.60 13.78
CA ASP A 311 14.93 -19.23 13.79
C ASP A 311 15.41 -18.93 12.36
N PHE A 312 16.27 -17.91 12.20
CA PHE A 312 16.81 -17.55 10.88
C PHE A 312 17.59 -18.71 10.22
N ASP A 313 18.30 -19.53 11.02
CA ASP A 313 18.94 -20.78 10.60
C ASP A 313 18.17 -22.00 11.13
N ASN A 314 16.93 -22.17 10.67
CA ASN A 314 16.05 -23.26 11.14
C ASN A 314 16.44 -24.67 10.69
N LYS A 315 17.38 -24.81 9.73
CA LYS A 315 17.82 -26.09 9.11
C LYS A 315 16.69 -26.97 8.53
N LYS A 316 15.51 -26.39 8.29
CA LYS A 316 14.26 -27.07 7.90
C LYS A 316 13.72 -26.64 6.54
N GLY A 317 14.51 -25.89 5.76
CA GLY A 317 14.17 -25.39 4.42
C GLY A 317 13.59 -23.96 4.45
N GLN A 318 13.35 -23.39 3.27
CA GLN A 318 12.88 -22.00 3.10
C GLN A 318 11.40 -21.92 2.69
N ASN A 319 10.55 -22.70 3.37
CA ASN A 319 9.10 -22.60 3.19
C ASN A 319 8.62 -21.29 3.81
N VAL A 320 7.77 -20.58 3.08
CA VAL A 320 7.10 -19.37 3.57
C VAL A 320 5.97 -19.81 4.48
N TYR A 321 5.89 -19.22 5.67
CA TYR A 321 4.74 -19.31 6.55
C TYR A 321 3.78 -18.16 6.22
N THR A 322 2.52 -18.46 5.98
CA THR A 322 1.46 -17.46 5.82
C THR A 322 0.21 -17.98 6.50
N ALA A 323 -0.44 -17.15 7.32
CA ALA A 323 -1.70 -17.50 7.94
C ALA A 323 -2.58 -16.26 8.11
N LYS A 324 -3.89 -16.45 7.95
CA LYS A 324 -4.88 -15.39 8.21
C LYS A 324 -5.04 -15.16 9.70
N VAL A 325 -5.17 -13.90 10.09
CA VAL A 325 -5.60 -13.50 11.42
C VAL A 325 -7.06 -13.91 11.60
N TYR A 326 -7.36 -14.58 12.71
CA TYR A 326 -8.66 -15.20 13.02
C TYR A 326 -9.14 -16.31 12.08
N GLY A 327 -8.36 -16.66 11.05
CA GLY A 327 -8.61 -17.76 10.13
C GLY A 327 -9.30 -17.31 8.85
N GLN A 328 -9.73 -18.27 8.03
CA GLN A 328 -10.40 -17.96 6.77
C GLN A 328 -11.85 -17.52 7.00
N ASP A 329 -12.30 -16.51 6.25
CA ASP A 329 -13.73 -16.21 6.18
C ASP A 329 -14.50 -17.40 5.55
N VAL A 330 -15.42 -17.96 6.33
CA VAL A 330 -16.27 -19.07 5.92
C VAL A 330 -17.29 -18.69 4.85
N THR A 331 -17.62 -17.40 4.68
CA THR A 331 -18.49 -16.93 3.60
C THR A 331 -17.85 -17.12 2.23
N MET A 332 -16.51 -17.23 2.17
CA MET A 332 -15.74 -17.49 0.95
C MET A 332 -15.72 -18.98 0.55
N ASN A 333 -16.24 -19.88 1.39
CA ASN A 333 -16.30 -21.33 1.10
C ASN A 333 -17.48 -21.74 0.20
N VAL A 334 -18.17 -20.79 -0.41
CA VAL A 334 -19.31 -21.06 -1.28
C VAL A 334 -18.78 -21.66 -2.58
N LEU A 335 -18.81 -23.01 -2.66
CA LEU A 335 -18.77 -23.90 -3.84
C LEU A 335 -17.59 -24.90 -3.97
N SER A 336 -16.66 -25.02 -3.02
CA SER A 336 -15.73 -26.16 -3.05
C SER A 336 -16.35 -27.42 -2.43
N THR A 337 -16.85 -28.33 -3.27
CA THR A 337 -17.19 -29.72 -2.84
C THR A 337 -15.96 -30.56 -2.53
N SER A 338 -14.77 -29.99 -2.74
CA SER A 338 -13.52 -30.48 -2.20
C SER A 338 -13.24 -29.64 -0.96
N GLN A 339 -13.51 -30.18 0.23
CA GLN A 339 -12.85 -29.71 1.45
C GLN A 339 -11.34 -29.77 1.20
N SER A 340 -10.77 -28.68 0.67
CA SER A 340 -9.33 -28.49 0.80
C SER A 340 -9.09 -28.48 2.30
N GLN A 341 -8.28 -29.42 2.76
CA GLN A 341 -7.93 -29.57 4.16
C GLN A 341 -7.17 -28.31 4.58
N ILE A 342 -7.90 -27.27 4.97
CA ILE A 342 -7.31 -26.20 5.74
C ILE A 342 -7.19 -26.77 7.14
N ASP A 343 -5.95 -26.96 7.55
CA ASP A 343 -5.63 -27.38 8.89
C ASP A 343 -6.16 -26.32 9.85
N GLN A 344 -7.24 -26.63 10.56
CA GLN A 344 -7.77 -25.79 11.64
C GLN A 344 -6.70 -25.51 12.72
N SER A 345 -5.52 -26.15 12.65
CA SER A 345 -4.38 -25.89 13.51
C SER A 345 -3.65 -24.58 13.22
N VAL A 346 -3.67 -24.05 11.99
CA VAL A 346 -2.89 -22.85 11.62
C VAL A 346 -3.82 -21.66 11.57
N THR A 347 -3.99 -21.01 12.72
CA THR A 347 -4.78 -19.78 12.84
C THR A 347 -4.09 -18.85 13.81
N ILE A 348 -3.86 -17.63 13.36
CA ILE A 348 -3.33 -16.56 14.19
C ILE A 348 -4.47 -16.05 15.08
N LYS A 349 -4.27 -16.16 16.40
CA LYS A 349 -5.29 -15.75 17.39
C LYS A 349 -5.06 -14.38 17.97
N LEU A 350 -3.84 -13.86 17.83
CA LEU A 350 -3.44 -12.56 18.34
C LEU A 350 -2.83 -11.78 17.19
N PRO A 351 -3.31 -10.57 16.88
CA PRO A 351 -2.81 -9.72 15.80
C PRO A 351 -1.45 -9.08 16.14
N VAL A 352 -0.43 -9.91 16.40
CA VAL A 352 0.91 -9.45 16.77
C VAL A 352 2.00 -10.35 16.19
N PHE A 353 3.04 -9.74 15.63
CA PHE A 353 4.22 -10.43 15.09
C PHE A 353 5.48 -9.61 15.37
N GLY A 354 6.66 -10.14 15.02
CA GLY A 354 7.89 -9.38 15.22
C GLY A 354 9.15 -10.16 14.89
N ALA A 355 10.31 -9.53 15.10
CA ALA A 355 11.60 -10.17 14.89
C ALA A 355 12.62 -9.76 15.96
N LYS A 356 13.49 -10.70 16.33
CA LYS A 356 14.70 -10.45 17.10
C LYS A 356 15.91 -10.52 16.16
N VAL A 357 16.78 -9.52 16.22
CA VAL A 357 18.03 -9.44 15.45
C VAL A 357 19.16 -9.04 16.39
N GLY A 358 20.07 -9.97 16.68
CA GLY A 358 21.13 -9.76 17.68
C GLY A 358 20.52 -9.43 19.05
N ASP A 359 20.91 -8.29 19.63
CA ASP A 359 20.47 -7.81 20.95
C ASP A 359 19.33 -6.76 20.88
N LYS A 360 18.70 -6.62 19.71
CA LYS A 360 17.55 -5.74 19.48
C LYS A 360 16.39 -6.51 18.87
N ALA A 361 15.17 -6.02 19.09
CA ALA A 361 13.97 -6.61 18.54
C ALA A 361 12.89 -5.56 18.28
N TRP A 362 11.93 -5.90 17.44
CA TRP A 362 10.71 -5.14 17.24
C TRP A 362 9.51 -6.08 17.22
N TYR A 363 8.34 -5.54 17.53
CA TYR A 363 7.06 -6.21 17.33
C TYR A 363 6.06 -5.24 16.71
N ALA A 364 5.13 -5.76 15.93
CA ALA A 364 4.06 -5.01 15.31
C ALA A 364 2.71 -5.56 15.81
N VAL A 365 1.84 -4.66 16.25
CA VAL A 365 0.43 -4.94 16.54
C VAL A 365 -0.41 -4.47 15.35
N ILE A 366 -1.29 -5.33 14.85
CA ILE A 366 -2.30 -4.92 13.88
C ILE A 366 -3.46 -4.33 14.68
N GLU A 367 -3.57 -3.01 14.71
CA GLU A 367 -4.53 -2.30 15.57
C GLU A 367 -5.93 -2.25 14.99
N ASP A 368 -6.00 -2.15 13.66
CA ASP A 368 -7.23 -2.11 12.89
C ASP A 368 -6.99 -2.79 11.54
N GLY A 369 -8.07 -3.31 10.94
CA GLY A 369 -8.01 -4.18 9.76
C GLY A 369 -7.52 -5.60 10.04
N ASP A 370 -7.36 -6.00 11.31
CA ASP A 370 -6.87 -7.31 11.72
C ASP A 370 -7.74 -8.47 11.20
N GLY A 371 -9.06 -8.28 11.07
CA GLY A 371 -9.96 -9.26 10.45
C GLY A 371 -9.73 -9.50 8.95
N TYR A 372 -9.05 -8.58 8.25
CA TYR A 372 -8.71 -8.68 6.83
C TYR A 372 -7.23 -9.05 6.62
N ALA A 373 -6.48 -9.24 7.71
CA ALA A 373 -5.04 -9.39 7.65
C ALA A 373 -4.58 -10.85 7.58
N ASP A 374 -3.43 -11.06 6.95
CA ASP A 374 -2.59 -12.24 7.15
C ASP A 374 -1.18 -11.83 7.55
N ILE A 375 -0.47 -12.76 8.20
CA ILE A 375 0.93 -12.57 8.59
C ILE A 375 1.77 -13.56 7.81
N THR A 376 2.74 -13.03 7.08
CA THR A 376 3.68 -13.80 6.27
C THR A 376 5.08 -13.70 6.86
N ALA A 377 5.76 -14.84 6.99
CA ALA A 377 7.13 -14.95 7.50
C ALA A 377 7.98 -15.82 6.58
N SER A 378 9.17 -15.33 6.23
CA SER A 378 10.09 -15.98 5.31
C SER A 378 11.52 -15.93 5.85
N VAL A 379 12.23 -17.06 5.75
CA VAL A 379 13.66 -17.14 6.07
C VAL A 379 14.51 -16.92 4.81
N SER A 380 15.71 -16.39 5.02
CA SER A 380 16.67 -16.11 3.95
C SER A 380 17.04 -17.33 3.11
N GLY A 381 17.40 -17.09 1.84
CA GLY A 381 17.91 -18.11 0.93
C GLY A 381 16.88 -18.78 0.02
N ARG A 382 15.65 -18.24 -0.05
CA ARG A 382 14.64 -18.65 -1.05
C ARG A 382 14.81 -17.90 -2.37
N VAL A 383 14.69 -16.57 -2.32
CA VAL A 383 14.81 -15.65 -3.48
C VAL A 383 15.70 -14.44 -3.20
N ASN A 384 16.00 -14.17 -1.93
CA ASN A 384 16.89 -13.13 -1.44
C ASN A 384 17.62 -13.59 -0.16
N SER A 385 18.55 -12.78 0.34
CA SER A 385 19.37 -13.07 1.53
C SER A 385 18.78 -12.55 2.84
N TYR A 386 17.48 -12.21 2.91
CA TYR A 386 16.89 -11.60 4.11
C TYR A 386 15.81 -12.49 4.75
N ASN A 387 15.72 -12.39 6.07
CA ASN A 387 14.65 -12.95 6.88
C ASN A 387 13.68 -11.82 7.20
N ASN A 388 12.39 -12.01 6.95
CA ASN A 388 11.38 -10.99 7.12
C ASN A 388 10.04 -11.57 7.58
N VAL A 389 9.27 -10.73 8.27
CA VAL A 389 7.90 -11.02 8.69
C VAL A 389 7.08 -9.74 8.58
N TYR A 390 5.87 -9.84 8.04
CA TYR A 390 5.04 -8.68 7.73
C TYR A 390 3.55 -9.03 7.69
N ALA A 391 2.71 -8.01 7.57
CA ALA A 391 1.27 -8.16 7.40
C ALA A 391 0.83 -7.77 5.99
N GLY A 392 -0.05 -8.59 5.40
CA GLY A 392 -0.83 -8.27 4.21
C GLY A 392 -2.29 -8.03 4.58
N PHE A 393 -2.96 -7.15 3.85
CA PHE A 393 -4.37 -6.81 4.07
C PHE A 393 -5.18 -7.06 2.81
N GLN A 394 -6.26 -7.82 2.95
CA GLN A 394 -7.20 -8.04 1.85
C GLN A 394 -8.02 -6.77 1.60
N TYR A 395 -7.85 -6.20 0.42
CA TYR A 395 -8.58 -5.01 -0.02
C TYR A 395 -9.96 -5.40 -0.58
N LEU A 396 -9.97 -6.29 -1.58
CA LEU A 396 -11.17 -6.97 -2.06
C LEU A 396 -11.08 -8.46 -1.77
N GLU A 397 -12.17 -9.01 -1.23
CA GLU A 397 -12.37 -10.44 -1.19
C GLU A 397 -12.78 -10.93 -2.58
N TYR A 398 -12.35 -12.13 -2.96
CA TYR A 398 -12.63 -12.67 -4.29
C TYR A 398 -12.85 -14.18 -4.25
N GLY A 399 -13.84 -14.68 -5.01
CA GLY A 399 -14.19 -16.10 -5.06
C GLY A 399 -14.70 -16.53 -6.44
N VAL A 400 -14.53 -17.82 -6.76
CA VAL A 400 -15.02 -18.39 -8.01
C VAL A 400 -16.47 -18.82 -7.86
N SER A 401 -17.34 -18.36 -8.75
CA SER A 401 -18.73 -18.79 -8.84
C SER A 401 -18.99 -19.56 -10.15
N THR A 402 -19.78 -20.64 -10.06
CA THR A 402 -20.16 -21.45 -11.22
C THR A 402 -21.67 -21.47 -11.39
N LEU A 403 -22.16 -21.14 -12.59
CA LEU A 403 -23.57 -21.34 -12.96
C LEU A 403 -23.79 -22.83 -13.33
N GLY A 404 -24.03 -23.65 -12.30
CA GLY A 404 -24.08 -25.12 -12.36
C GLY A 404 -25.23 -25.77 -13.14
N SER A 405 -25.82 -25.10 -14.14
CA SER A 405 -26.96 -25.64 -14.90
C SER A 405 -26.93 -25.37 -16.41
N MET A 406 -25.88 -24.73 -16.93
CA MET A 406 -25.67 -24.56 -18.38
C MET A 406 -24.54 -25.46 -18.89
N VAL A 407 -24.77 -26.13 -20.01
CA VAL A 407 -23.76 -26.89 -20.75
C VAL A 407 -22.63 -25.93 -21.14
N GLY A 408 -21.43 -26.11 -20.56
CA GLY A 408 -20.26 -25.29 -20.87
C GLY A 408 -19.53 -24.66 -19.68
N SER A 409 -19.90 -24.94 -18.43
CA SER A 409 -19.12 -24.65 -17.21
C SER A 409 -18.24 -23.39 -17.24
N ASN A 410 -18.83 -22.21 -17.48
CA ASN A 410 -18.10 -20.95 -17.32
C ASN A 410 -18.04 -20.62 -15.81
N SER A 411 -16.84 -20.60 -15.25
CA SER A 411 -16.55 -20.08 -13.92
C SER A 411 -16.28 -18.58 -14.01
N PHE A 412 -16.90 -17.79 -13.14
CA PHE A 412 -16.70 -16.34 -13.05
C PHE A 412 -16.02 -15.99 -11.74
N GLN A 413 -15.02 -15.11 -11.77
CA GLN A 413 -14.44 -14.53 -10.57
C GLN A 413 -15.36 -13.42 -10.09
N MET A 414 -15.81 -13.52 -8.84
CA MET A 414 -16.57 -12.46 -8.17
C MET A 414 -15.65 -11.75 -7.19
N TYR A 415 -15.79 -10.43 -7.10
CA TYR A 415 -15.09 -9.59 -6.13
C TYR A 415 -16.13 -8.95 -5.21
N SER A 416 -15.78 -8.78 -3.93
CA SER A 416 -16.60 -8.02 -2.99
C SER A 416 -16.62 -6.54 -3.36
N GLU A 417 -17.50 -5.78 -2.73
CA GLU A 417 -17.35 -4.32 -2.66
C GLU A 417 -16.28 -3.99 -1.60
N ALA A 418 -15.54 -2.90 -1.79
CA ALA A 418 -14.61 -2.37 -0.78
C ALA A 418 -15.41 -1.77 0.39
N LYS A 419 -15.83 -2.61 1.34
CA LYS A 419 -16.70 -2.24 2.47
C LYS A 419 -15.98 -1.94 3.77
N PHE A 420 -14.69 -2.26 3.84
CA PHE A 420 -13.91 -1.93 5.02
C PHE A 420 -13.74 -0.42 5.11
N ASN A 421 -14.24 0.17 6.21
CA ASN A 421 -14.24 1.61 6.47
C ASN A 421 -13.39 1.99 7.68
N GLY A 422 -12.52 1.07 8.12
CA GLY A 422 -11.46 1.31 9.10
C GLY A 422 -10.13 1.60 8.40
N ILE A 423 -9.04 1.51 9.15
CA ILE A 423 -7.68 1.77 8.68
C ILE A 423 -6.86 0.49 8.74
N TYR A 424 -6.04 0.21 7.73
CA TYR A 424 -5.01 -0.83 7.86
C TYR A 424 -3.86 -0.27 8.69
N LYS A 425 -3.82 -0.62 9.98
CA LYS A 425 -2.98 0.07 10.96
C LYS A 425 -2.02 -0.87 11.69
N LEU A 426 -0.72 -0.58 11.60
CA LEU A 426 0.36 -1.29 12.28
C LEU A 426 1.04 -0.39 13.32
N ARG A 427 1.11 -0.83 14.59
CA ARG A 427 1.92 -0.20 15.64
C ARG A 427 3.19 -1.00 15.89
N PHE A 428 4.34 -0.41 15.60
CA PHE A 428 5.66 -0.98 15.84
C PHE A 428 6.24 -0.50 17.17
N GLY A 429 6.55 -1.45 18.06
CA GLY A 429 7.29 -1.22 19.30
C GLY A 429 8.71 -1.78 19.23
N PHE A 430 9.64 -1.12 19.92
CA PHE A 430 11.08 -1.42 19.86
C PHE A 430 11.63 -1.89 21.19
N LEU A 431 12.47 -2.92 21.15
CA LEU A 431 13.03 -3.59 22.33
C LEU A 431 14.55 -3.75 22.17
N SER A 432 15.28 -3.68 23.28
CA SER A 432 16.73 -3.86 23.32
C SER A 432 17.18 -4.64 24.54
N GLY A 433 18.39 -5.21 24.47
CA GLY A 433 19.05 -5.92 25.56
C GLY A 433 18.21 -7.09 26.10
N ASP A 434 18.06 -7.16 27.42
CA ASP A 434 17.34 -8.26 28.10
C ASP A 434 15.85 -8.36 27.70
N LYS A 435 15.27 -7.27 27.18
CA LYS A 435 13.89 -7.25 26.67
C LYS A 435 13.79 -7.57 25.18
N ALA A 436 14.90 -7.66 24.45
CA ALA A 436 14.93 -7.96 23.02
C ALA A 436 14.68 -9.45 22.72
N GLY A 437 13.48 -9.94 23.06
CA GLY A 437 13.06 -11.29 22.73
C GLY A 437 11.55 -11.46 22.83
N TYR A 438 11.06 -12.65 22.51
CA TYR A 438 9.62 -12.96 22.45
C TYR A 438 8.89 -12.65 23.76
N SER A 439 9.55 -12.84 24.92
CA SER A 439 8.97 -12.48 26.22
C SER A 439 8.75 -10.97 26.36
N GLY A 440 9.66 -10.15 25.83
CA GLY A 440 9.50 -8.69 25.79
C GLY A 440 8.46 -8.26 24.78
N MET A 441 8.36 -8.94 23.62
CA MET A 441 7.28 -8.70 22.65
C MET A 441 5.91 -9.02 23.26
N ALA A 442 5.81 -10.13 23.98
CA ALA A 442 4.58 -10.51 24.70
C ALA A 442 4.26 -9.54 25.85
N GLU A 443 5.27 -9.03 26.56
CA GLU A 443 5.11 -7.96 27.55
C GLU A 443 4.54 -6.69 26.90
N GLY A 444 5.16 -6.22 25.81
CA GLY A 444 4.72 -5.03 25.08
C GLY A 444 3.31 -5.15 24.52
N TYR A 445 2.95 -6.31 23.96
CA TYR A 445 1.58 -6.56 23.49
C TYR A 445 0.57 -6.64 24.64
N ARG A 446 0.92 -7.28 25.76
CA ARG A 446 0.07 -7.29 26.95
C ARG A 446 -0.18 -5.87 27.48
N ASP A 447 0.86 -5.06 27.55
CA ASP A 447 0.77 -3.68 28.05
C ASP A 447 -0.07 -2.81 27.11
N TYR A 448 0.02 -3.03 25.80
CA TYR A 448 -0.89 -2.45 24.80
C TYR A 448 -2.36 -2.82 25.07
N LEU A 449 -2.65 -4.12 25.27
CA LEU A 449 -4.03 -4.58 25.55
C LEU A 449 -4.58 -3.98 26.85
N ILE A 450 -3.74 -3.80 27.87
CA ILE A 450 -4.13 -3.18 29.15
C ILE A 450 -4.41 -1.69 28.95
N ALA A 451 -3.50 -0.97 28.26
CA ALA A 451 -3.65 0.46 27.98
C ALA A 451 -4.94 0.77 27.19
N ASN A 452 -5.35 -0.13 26.31
CA ASN A 452 -6.59 -0.01 25.52
C ASN A 452 -7.82 -0.63 26.19
N GLY A 453 -7.71 -1.10 27.44
CA GLY A 453 -8.84 -1.68 28.19
C GLY A 453 -9.36 -3.02 27.65
N GLN A 454 -8.64 -3.65 26.73
CA GLN A 454 -8.95 -4.97 26.16
C GLN A 454 -8.55 -6.11 27.11
N LEU A 455 -7.54 -5.88 27.96
CA LEU A 455 -7.12 -6.79 29.02
C LEU A 455 -7.21 -6.11 30.38
N LYS A 456 -7.78 -6.80 31.37
CA LYS A 456 -7.80 -6.32 32.75
C LYS A 456 -6.49 -6.69 33.45
N ASP A 457 -6.09 -5.85 34.40
CA ASP A 457 -5.00 -6.18 35.31
C ASP A 457 -5.22 -7.53 35.98
N ARG A 458 -4.10 -8.22 36.24
CA ARG A 458 -4.10 -9.54 36.87
C ARG A 458 -4.88 -9.48 38.19
N LEU A 459 -5.93 -10.29 38.30
CA LEU A 459 -6.67 -10.45 39.55
C LEU A 459 -5.72 -10.84 40.69
N THR A 460 -5.64 -10.03 41.73
CA THR A 460 -4.77 -10.21 42.91
C THR A 460 -5.35 -11.18 43.95
N GLY A 461 -6.35 -11.97 43.58
CA GLY A 461 -7.02 -12.91 44.48
C GLY A 461 -6.21 -14.17 44.75
N THR A 462 -6.26 -14.67 45.99
CA THR A 462 -5.79 -16.01 46.35
C THR A 462 -6.84 -17.05 45.96
N GLY A 463 -6.51 -17.97 45.05
CA GLY A 463 -7.38 -19.07 44.63
C GLY A 463 -7.46 -19.20 43.11
N ILE A 464 -6.37 -19.63 42.46
CA ILE A 464 -6.45 -20.07 41.07
C ILE A 464 -7.36 -21.30 41.06
N PRO A 465 -8.56 -21.24 40.44
CA PRO A 465 -9.46 -22.38 40.44
C PRO A 465 -8.80 -23.53 39.68
N PHE A 466 -8.63 -24.67 40.35
CA PHE A 466 -8.22 -25.90 39.70
C PHE A 466 -9.37 -26.37 38.81
N TYR A 467 -9.18 -26.29 37.50
CA TYR A 467 -10.13 -26.80 36.52
C TYR A 467 -9.73 -28.23 36.14
N ALA A 468 -10.59 -29.19 36.48
CA ALA A 468 -10.47 -30.58 36.02
C ALA A 468 -11.74 -30.96 35.27
N GLU A 469 -11.58 -31.28 34.00
CA GLU A 469 -12.62 -31.87 33.16
C GLU A 469 -12.29 -33.34 32.96
N TYR A 470 -13.27 -34.20 33.24
CA TYR A 470 -13.16 -35.64 33.03
C TYR A 470 -14.09 -36.04 31.90
N ILE A 471 -13.54 -36.62 30.83
CA ILE A 471 -14.35 -37.27 29.80
C ILE A 471 -14.82 -38.62 30.37
N GLY A 472 -16.05 -38.67 30.88
CA GLY A 472 -16.59 -39.83 31.59
C GLY A 472 -16.95 -41.03 30.69
N ALA A 473 -17.37 -40.76 29.45
CA ALA A 473 -17.60 -41.75 28.41
C ALA A 473 -17.54 -41.06 27.04
N ILE A 474 -17.16 -41.79 26.00
CA ILE A 474 -17.14 -41.31 24.62
C ILE A 474 -17.87 -42.34 23.77
N ASP A 475 -18.95 -41.92 23.11
CA ASP A 475 -19.65 -42.75 22.13
C ASP A 475 -18.72 -43.01 20.94
N ARG A 476 -18.24 -44.25 20.79
CA ARG A 476 -17.45 -44.62 19.62
C ARG A 476 -18.38 -45.23 18.57
N SER A 477 -18.31 -44.71 17.34
CA SER A 477 -18.93 -45.39 16.21
C SER A 477 -18.06 -46.59 15.79
N ALA A 478 -18.57 -47.79 15.99
CA ALA A 478 -17.97 -49.03 15.52
C ALA A 478 -18.80 -49.63 14.37
N THR A 479 -18.17 -50.47 13.55
CA THR A 479 -18.86 -51.15 12.45
C THR A 479 -18.71 -52.65 12.63
N PHE A 480 -19.83 -53.37 12.58
CA PHE A 480 -19.85 -54.83 12.52
C PHE A 480 -20.65 -55.26 11.29
N LEU A 481 -20.00 -56.01 10.39
CA LEU A 481 -20.58 -56.47 9.12
C LEU A 481 -21.23 -55.34 8.28
N GLY A 482 -20.61 -54.16 8.27
CA GLY A 482 -21.09 -53.00 7.50
C GLY A 482 -22.20 -52.19 8.16
N ILE A 483 -22.70 -52.59 9.34
CA ILE A 483 -23.69 -51.84 10.12
C ILE A 483 -22.97 -51.03 11.20
N LYS A 484 -23.19 -49.71 11.19
CA LYS A 484 -22.66 -48.80 12.23
C LYS A 484 -23.49 -48.91 13.51
N TYR A 485 -22.83 -49.04 14.66
CA TYR A 485 -23.45 -48.95 15.98
C TYR A 485 -22.62 -48.06 16.91
N ARG A 486 -23.24 -47.53 17.97
CA ARG A 486 -22.56 -46.74 19.01
C ARG A 486 -22.22 -47.65 20.19
N SER A 487 -20.98 -47.58 20.67
CA SER A 487 -20.47 -48.35 21.82
C SER A 487 -19.72 -47.47 22.80
#